data_AF-A0A950EZP6-F1
#
_entry.id   AF-A0A950EZP6-F1
#
_cell.length_a   1.000
_cell.length_b   1.000
_cell.length_c   1.000
_cell.angle_alpha   90.00
_cell.angle_beta   90.00
_cell.angle_gamma   90.00
#
_symmetry.space_group_name_H-M   'P 1'
#
loop_
_entity.id
_entity.type
_entity.pdbx_description
1 polymer ?
#
loop_
_entity_poly.entity_id
_entity_poly.type
_entity_poly.pdbx_seq_one_letter_code
_entity_poly.pdbx_strand_id
1 'polypeptide(L)'
;SEGKTRDDAFYGGAGYGGGNSRPDLSNTAFFMEALRDTGLPADDPNLQKALVFVSRCQNLKSEFNDQAWAGKINDGGFIYTAAQGGSSMAGKEANGGLRSYASMTYAGLKSMIYAGLSREDPRVKAALTYITRHYSLEENPGLGQQGLYYYYHTFAKTMSVLETPTITDAAGVSHDWRAELVAALAKRQQADGSWVNPADRFMEGDPNLVTAYALLALAYTRLQTKRS
;
A
#
# COMPACT_ATOMS: atom_id res chain seq x y z
N SER A 1 12.80 -5.06 14.69
CA SER A 1 11.98 -5.48 15.86
C SER A 1 12.80 -6.12 16.98
N GLU A 2 14.12 -5.88 17.02
CA GLU A 2 14.99 -6.38 18.09
C GLU A 2 14.58 -5.77 19.44
N GLY A 3 14.49 -6.61 20.47
CA GLY A 3 14.11 -6.17 21.82
C GLY A 3 12.66 -5.67 21.98
N LYS A 4 11.79 -5.84 20.98
CA LYS A 4 10.37 -5.41 21.05
C LYS A 4 9.46 -6.61 21.32
N THR A 5 8.61 -6.49 22.34
CA THR A 5 7.54 -7.45 22.63
C THR A 5 6.37 -7.24 21.68
N ARG A 6 5.46 -8.22 21.59
CA ARG A 6 4.30 -8.16 20.69
C ARG A 6 3.45 -6.91 20.94
N ASP A 7 3.31 -6.47 22.18
CA ASP A 7 2.47 -5.32 22.57
C ASP A 7 3.07 -3.96 22.17
N ASP A 8 4.36 -3.89 21.82
CA ASP A 8 4.97 -2.66 21.33
C ASP A 8 4.48 -2.36 19.90
N ALA A 9 4.04 -1.12 19.65
CA ALA A 9 3.58 -0.67 18.33
C ALA A 9 4.66 -0.79 17.23
N PHE A 10 5.94 -0.93 17.59
CA PHE A 10 7.06 -1.17 16.67
C PHE A 10 7.19 -2.64 16.26
N TYR A 11 6.52 -3.56 16.95
CA TYR A 11 6.69 -4.99 16.77
C TYR A 11 6.37 -5.43 15.33
N GLY A 12 7.36 -6.06 14.70
CA GLY A 12 7.28 -6.58 13.33
C GLY A 12 7.53 -5.57 12.21
N GLY A 13 7.50 -4.27 12.50
CA GLY A 13 7.76 -3.25 11.49
C GLY A 13 9.23 -3.16 11.09
N ALA A 14 9.46 -2.73 9.84
CA ALA A 14 10.75 -2.36 9.28
C ALA A 14 10.80 -0.87 8.92
N GLY A 15 11.99 -0.26 8.98
CA GLY A 15 12.20 1.16 8.67
C GLY A 15 13.65 1.46 8.28
N TYR A 16 13.94 2.74 8.01
CA TYR A 16 15.26 3.24 7.62
C TYR A 16 16.33 3.17 8.73
N GLY A 17 17.54 2.69 8.41
CA GLY A 17 18.72 2.95 9.25
C GLY A 17 18.98 1.97 10.42
N GLY A 18 18.48 0.73 10.36
CA GLY A 18 18.89 -0.35 11.29
C GLY A 18 18.17 -0.33 12.65
N GLY A 19 18.85 -0.80 13.71
CA GLY A 19 18.25 -1.20 15.00
C GLY A 19 17.42 -0.13 15.75
N ASN A 20 17.66 1.15 15.51
CA ASN A 20 16.93 2.27 16.13
C ASN A 20 15.87 2.91 15.20
N SER A 21 15.56 2.26 14.08
CA SER A 21 14.61 2.80 13.12
C SER A 21 13.17 2.78 13.63
N ARG A 22 12.46 3.89 13.39
CA ARG A 22 11.01 3.94 13.50
C ARG A 22 10.41 3.27 12.26
N PRO A 23 9.65 2.17 12.41
CA PRO A 23 9.12 1.46 11.27
C PRO A 23 7.99 2.22 10.59
N ASP A 24 7.81 1.93 9.31
CA ASP A 24 6.69 2.42 8.50
C ASP A 24 6.20 1.36 7.53
N LEU A 25 4.97 1.53 7.05
CA LEU A 25 4.28 0.54 6.24
C LEU A 25 4.90 0.42 4.84
N SER A 26 5.48 1.49 4.29
CA SER A 26 6.16 1.44 2.98
C SER A 26 7.36 0.50 3.03
N ASN A 27 8.28 0.74 3.98
CA ASN A 27 9.44 -0.12 4.17
C ASN A 27 9.07 -1.53 4.61
N THR A 28 8.06 -1.68 5.47
CA THR A 28 7.59 -3.00 5.89
C THR A 28 7.02 -3.79 4.71
N ALA A 29 6.29 -3.14 3.80
CA ALA A 29 5.77 -3.78 2.59
C ALA A 29 6.88 -4.25 1.65
N PHE A 30 7.93 -3.45 1.44
CA PHE A 30 9.11 -3.89 0.68
C PHE A 30 9.87 -5.03 1.37
N PHE A 31 10.01 -4.97 2.69
CA PHE A 31 10.63 -6.05 3.47
C PHE A 31 9.89 -7.37 3.32
N MET A 32 8.55 -7.36 3.48
CA MET A 32 7.73 -8.57 3.32
C MET A 32 7.78 -9.11 1.89
N GLU A 33 7.79 -8.23 0.89
CA GLU A 33 7.98 -8.61 -0.50
C GLU A 33 9.33 -9.30 -0.74
N ALA A 34 10.42 -8.73 -0.22
CA ALA A 34 11.74 -9.32 -0.33
C ALA A 34 11.80 -10.71 0.33
N LEU A 35 11.20 -10.88 1.52
CA LEU A 35 11.09 -12.18 2.18
C LEU A 35 10.32 -13.18 1.31
N ARG A 36 9.17 -12.78 0.77
CA ARG A 36 8.35 -13.63 -0.12
C ARG A 36 9.14 -14.05 -1.37
N ASP A 37 9.93 -13.15 -1.96
CA ASP A 37 10.70 -13.43 -3.17
C ASP A 37 11.89 -14.38 -2.92
N THR A 38 12.30 -14.61 -1.66
CA THR A 38 13.23 -15.70 -1.33
C THR A 38 12.60 -17.10 -1.40
N GLY A 39 11.27 -17.19 -1.53
CA GLY A 39 10.52 -18.44 -1.53
C GLY A 39 10.09 -18.92 -0.14
N LEU A 40 10.21 -18.08 0.90
CA LEU A 40 9.66 -18.37 2.21
C LEU A 40 8.14 -18.59 2.13
N PRO A 41 7.59 -19.54 2.91
CA PRO A 41 6.16 -19.80 2.90
C PRO A 41 5.41 -18.62 3.54
N ALA A 42 4.16 -18.42 3.14
CA ALA A 42 3.36 -17.27 3.59
C ALA A 42 3.12 -17.24 5.12
N ASP A 43 3.16 -18.40 5.77
CA ASP A 43 3.05 -18.59 7.22
C ASP A 43 4.40 -18.53 7.96
N ASP A 44 5.49 -18.15 7.27
CA ASP A 44 6.81 -17.97 7.91
C ASP A 44 6.70 -17.02 9.12
N PRO A 45 7.32 -17.36 10.27
CA PRO A 45 7.23 -16.56 11.48
C PRO A 45 7.63 -15.08 11.29
N ASN A 46 8.54 -14.77 10.36
CA ASN A 46 8.95 -13.39 10.10
C ASN A 46 7.88 -12.60 9.33
N LEU A 47 7.21 -13.24 8.36
CA LEU A 47 6.06 -12.65 7.65
C LEU A 47 4.89 -12.45 8.60
N GLN A 48 4.58 -13.44 9.43
CA GLN A 48 3.51 -13.34 10.43
C GLN A 48 3.80 -12.27 11.49
N LYS A 49 5.08 -12.11 11.87
CA LYS A 49 5.51 -11.01 12.74
C LYS A 49 5.30 -9.64 12.07
N ALA A 50 5.70 -9.48 10.81
CA ALA A 50 5.50 -8.24 10.06
C ALA A 50 4.00 -7.92 9.84
N LEU A 51 3.17 -8.94 9.63
CA LEU A 51 1.72 -8.81 9.49
C LEU A 51 1.06 -8.14 10.71
N VAL A 52 1.60 -8.33 11.92
CA VAL A 52 1.11 -7.62 13.12
C VAL A 52 1.27 -6.11 12.95
N PHE A 53 2.43 -5.64 12.50
CA PHE A 53 2.66 -4.22 12.24
C PHE A 53 1.76 -3.69 11.12
N VAL A 54 1.63 -4.45 10.03
CA VAL A 54 0.74 -4.10 8.91
C VAL A 54 -0.70 -3.95 9.39
N SER A 55 -1.20 -4.89 10.21
CA SER A 55 -2.55 -4.86 10.75
C SER A 55 -2.76 -3.64 11.67
N ARG A 56 -1.75 -3.28 12.46
CA ARG A 56 -1.76 -2.07 13.28
C ARG A 56 -1.77 -0.78 12.47
N CYS A 57 -1.36 -0.79 11.21
CA CYS A 57 -1.42 0.38 10.33
C CYS A 57 -2.79 0.54 9.64
N GLN A 58 -3.74 -0.40 9.83
CA GLN A 58 -5.07 -0.31 9.22
C GLN A 58 -6.04 0.48 10.10
N ASN A 59 -6.81 1.40 9.53
CA ASN A 59 -7.98 2.01 10.16
C ASN A 59 -9.14 1.00 10.23
N LEU A 60 -9.00 0.02 11.12
CA LEU A 60 -10.00 -1.01 11.37
C LEU A 60 -9.92 -1.44 12.84
N LYS A 61 -10.94 -1.10 13.64
CA LYS A 61 -11.07 -1.61 15.01
C LYS A 61 -11.37 -3.11 14.97
N SER A 62 -10.43 -3.92 15.43
CA SER A 62 -10.53 -5.37 15.47
C SER A 62 -9.56 -5.95 16.51
N GLU A 63 -9.56 -7.27 16.68
CA GLU A 63 -8.54 -7.98 17.49
C GLU A 63 -7.11 -7.84 16.92
N PHE A 64 -6.96 -7.42 15.66
CA PHE A 64 -5.67 -7.25 14.99
C PHE A 64 -5.09 -5.85 15.07
N ASN A 65 -5.85 -4.87 15.60
CA ASN A 65 -5.39 -3.52 15.81
C ASN A 65 -5.79 -2.98 17.19
N ASP A 66 -4.82 -3.04 18.11
CA ASP A 66 -4.88 -2.58 19.49
C ASP A 66 -4.63 -1.07 19.66
N GLN A 67 -4.36 -0.35 18.57
CA GLN A 67 -4.04 1.07 18.65
C GLN A 67 -5.28 1.93 18.97
N ALA A 68 -5.10 2.94 19.83
CA ALA A 68 -6.20 3.80 20.30
C ALA A 68 -6.93 4.57 19.18
N TRP A 69 -6.26 4.81 18.05
CA TRP A 69 -6.83 5.52 16.90
C TRP A 69 -7.57 4.60 15.91
N ALA A 70 -7.42 3.26 16.02
CA ALA A 70 -7.88 2.29 15.00
C ALA A 70 -9.37 2.41 14.64
N GLY A 71 -10.20 2.77 15.62
CA GLY A 71 -11.66 2.92 15.45
C GLY A 71 -12.14 4.35 15.17
N LYS A 72 -11.26 5.34 15.10
CA LYS A 72 -11.67 6.75 14.97
C LYS A 72 -12.15 7.13 13.57
N ILE A 73 -11.61 6.46 12.55
CA ILE A 73 -12.05 6.58 11.14
C ILE A 73 -12.72 5.29 10.69
N ASN A 74 -12.07 4.13 10.95
CA ASN A 74 -12.64 2.81 10.74
C ASN A 74 -13.13 2.55 9.29
N ASP A 75 -12.43 3.10 8.29
CA ASP A 75 -12.78 3.01 6.87
C ASP A 75 -12.14 1.83 6.12
N GLY A 76 -11.32 1.03 6.81
CA GLY A 76 -10.60 -0.11 6.26
C GLY A 76 -9.31 0.23 5.50
N GLY A 77 -9.02 1.52 5.30
CA GLY A 77 -7.80 2.00 4.67
C GLY A 77 -6.61 1.99 5.63
N PHE A 78 -5.43 2.43 5.16
CA PHE A 78 -4.20 2.35 5.93
C PHE A 78 -3.50 3.71 6.07
N ILE A 79 -2.76 3.84 7.16
CA ILE A 79 -1.89 4.96 7.48
C ILE A 79 -0.42 4.61 7.25
N TYR A 80 0.47 5.60 7.43
CA TYR A 80 1.90 5.40 7.17
C TYR A 80 2.58 4.51 8.21
N THR A 81 2.18 4.60 9.48
CA THR A 81 2.86 3.88 10.58
C THR A 81 2.01 3.88 11.83
N ALA A 82 2.03 2.77 12.58
CA ALA A 82 1.45 2.66 13.91
C ALA A 82 2.42 3.10 15.03
N ALA A 83 3.72 3.20 14.73
CA ALA A 83 4.73 3.53 15.72
C ALA A 83 4.51 4.94 16.32
N GLN A 84 4.90 5.13 17.58
CA GLN A 84 4.85 6.42 18.28
C GLN A 84 3.45 7.07 18.29
N GLY A 85 2.39 6.27 18.47
CA GLY A 85 1.00 6.76 18.48
C GLY A 85 0.40 7.00 17.09
N GLY A 86 1.14 6.63 16.04
CA GLY A 86 0.70 6.62 14.67
C GLY A 86 0.85 7.94 13.92
N SER A 87 1.02 7.83 12.60
CA SER A 87 1.09 8.98 11.70
C SER A 87 0.53 8.65 10.32
N SER A 88 -0.12 9.65 9.70
CA SER A 88 -0.57 9.59 8.32
C SER A 88 -0.09 10.81 7.56
N MET A 89 0.37 10.58 6.32
CA MET A 89 0.76 11.66 5.42
C MET A 89 -0.45 12.44 4.87
N ALA A 90 -1.66 11.87 4.95
CA ALA A 90 -2.92 12.49 4.59
C ALA A 90 -3.51 13.38 5.70
N GLY A 91 -2.82 13.46 6.85
CA GLY A 91 -3.22 14.30 7.98
C GLY A 91 -4.09 13.58 9.00
N LYS A 92 -4.70 14.39 9.88
CA LYS A 92 -5.52 13.92 11.01
C LYS A 92 -6.86 14.65 11.04
N GLU A 93 -7.90 13.97 11.48
CA GLU A 93 -9.22 14.54 11.74
C GLU A 93 -9.27 15.23 13.12
N ALA A 94 -10.26 16.10 13.35
CA ALA A 94 -10.41 16.83 14.61
C ALA A 94 -10.58 15.90 15.84
N ASN A 95 -11.16 14.72 15.65
CA ASN A 95 -11.27 13.69 16.70
C ASN A 95 -9.95 12.93 16.97
N GLY A 96 -8.87 13.31 16.28
CA GLY A 96 -7.55 12.66 16.34
C GLY A 96 -7.45 11.36 15.55
N GLY A 97 -8.40 11.06 14.66
CA GLY A 97 -8.31 9.98 13.69
C GLY A 97 -7.23 10.25 12.64
N LEU A 98 -6.52 9.22 12.19
CA LEU A 98 -5.42 9.33 11.24
C LEU A 98 -5.93 8.96 9.85
N ARG A 99 -5.95 9.90 8.89
CA ARG A 99 -6.62 9.69 7.59
C ARG A 99 -5.97 8.58 6.78
N SER A 100 -6.76 7.65 6.23
CA SER A 100 -6.28 6.64 5.29
C SER A 100 -5.89 7.26 3.95
N TYR A 101 -4.98 6.64 3.21
CA TYR A 101 -4.66 7.03 1.84
C TYR A 101 -4.25 5.85 0.96
N ALA A 102 -4.53 5.96 -0.34
CA ALA A 102 -4.56 4.82 -1.24
C ALA A 102 -3.24 4.06 -1.33
N SER A 103 -2.11 4.75 -1.55
CA SER A 103 -0.81 4.09 -1.64
C SER A 103 -0.49 3.20 -0.43
N MET A 104 -0.84 3.60 0.80
CA MET A 104 -0.68 2.73 1.97
C MET A 104 -1.74 1.63 2.04
N THR A 105 -2.98 1.89 1.61
CA THR A 105 -4.00 0.84 1.55
C THR A 105 -3.61 -0.29 0.58
N TYR A 106 -3.10 0.06 -0.61
CA TYR A 106 -2.61 -0.94 -1.55
C TYR A 106 -1.36 -1.67 -1.03
N ALA A 107 -0.44 -0.98 -0.35
CA ALA A 107 0.73 -1.60 0.28
C ALA A 107 0.32 -2.59 1.40
N GLY A 108 -0.62 -2.18 2.25
CA GLY A 108 -1.17 -3.01 3.32
C GLY A 108 -1.86 -4.27 2.78
N LEU A 109 -2.73 -4.11 1.79
CA LEU A 109 -3.42 -5.24 1.14
C LEU A 109 -2.43 -6.23 0.49
N LYS A 110 -1.44 -5.73 -0.26
CA LYS A 110 -0.39 -6.59 -0.85
C LYS A 110 0.35 -7.39 0.22
N SER A 111 0.71 -6.72 1.31
CA SER A 111 1.43 -7.34 2.43
C SER A 111 0.59 -8.43 3.11
N MET A 112 -0.72 -8.21 3.24
CA MET A 112 -1.68 -9.21 3.75
C MET A 112 -1.74 -10.45 2.84
N ILE A 113 -1.81 -10.25 1.52
CA ILE A 113 -1.81 -11.35 0.55
C ILE A 113 -0.49 -12.14 0.63
N TYR A 114 0.66 -11.46 0.73
CA TYR A 114 1.96 -12.13 0.89
C TYR A 114 2.11 -12.89 2.21
N ALA A 115 1.39 -12.48 3.26
CA ALA A 115 1.30 -13.22 4.52
C ALA A 115 0.19 -14.29 4.53
N GLY A 116 -0.38 -14.62 3.37
CA GLY A 116 -1.29 -15.76 3.19
C GLY A 116 -2.75 -15.49 3.57
N LEU A 117 -3.15 -14.23 3.77
CA LEU A 117 -4.54 -13.91 4.10
C LEU A 117 -5.43 -14.09 2.88
N SER A 118 -6.59 -14.71 3.09
CA SER A 118 -7.58 -14.90 2.04
C SER A 118 -8.44 -13.65 1.86
N ARG A 119 -9.19 -13.61 0.75
CA ARG A 119 -10.23 -12.59 0.50
C ARG A 119 -11.33 -12.57 1.55
N GLU A 120 -11.47 -13.64 2.35
CA GLU A 120 -12.47 -13.73 3.39
C GLU A 120 -12.05 -13.10 4.72
N ASP A 121 -10.75 -12.84 4.91
CA ASP A 121 -10.21 -12.18 6.11
C ASP A 121 -10.82 -10.77 6.26
N PRO A 122 -11.32 -10.40 7.45
CA PRO A 122 -11.99 -9.11 7.67
C PRO A 122 -11.09 -7.92 7.33
N ARG A 123 -9.77 -8.04 7.52
CA ARG A 123 -8.81 -6.97 7.18
C ARG A 123 -8.69 -6.79 5.67
N VAL A 124 -8.66 -7.89 4.92
CA VAL A 124 -8.62 -7.89 3.45
C VAL A 124 -9.92 -7.33 2.88
N LYS A 125 -11.08 -7.75 3.40
CA LYS A 125 -12.39 -7.21 3.01
C LYS A 125 -12.48 -5.70 3.24
N ALA A 126 -12.00 -5.21 4.38
CA ALA A 126 -12.01 -3.79 4.70
C ALA A 126 -11.10 -2.99 3.76
N ALA A 127 -9.90 -3.51 3.45
CA ALA A 127 -8.98 -2.89 2.50
C ALA A 127 -9.57 -2.81 1.09
N LEU A 128 -10.19 -3.90 0.61
CA LEU A 128 -10.89 -3.93 -0.68
C LEU A 128 -12.07 -2.97 -0.70
N THR A 129 -12.83 -2.87 0.40
CA THR A 129 -13.93 -1.90 0.52
C THR A 129 -13.44 -0.46 0.37
N TYR A 130 -12.33 -0.11 1.02
CA TYR A 130 -11.69 1.20 0.83
C TYR A 130 -11.30 1.42 -0.63
N ILE A 131 -10.60 0.44 -1.24
CA ILE A 131 -10.16 0.53 -2.62
C ILE A 131 -11.33 0.73 -3.59
N THR A 132 -12.41 -0.04 -3.46
CA THR A 132 -13.62 0.09 -4.29
C THR A 132 -14.27 1.47 -4.17
N ARG A 133 -14.24 2.10 -2.99
CA ARG A 133 -14.78 3.46 -2.77
C ARG A 133 -13.88 4.58 -3.27
N HIS A 134 -12.59 4.30 -3.40
CA HIS A 134 -11.55 5.29 -3.70
C HIS A 134 -10.76 4.92 -4.95
N TYR A 135 -11.32 4.11 -5.85
CA TYR A 135 -10.65 3.74 -7.09
C TYR A 135 -10.42 5.01 -7.93
N SER A 136 -9.16 5.31 -8.21
CA SER A 136 -8.77 6.48 -9.01
C SER A 136 -7.40 6.25 -9.63
N LEU A 137 -7.23 6.72 -10.86
CA LEU A 137 -5.93 6.87 -11.52
C LEU A 137 -5.62 8.33 -11.85
N GLU A 138 -6.43 9.28 -11.36
CA GLU A 138 -6.18 10.72 -11.54
C GLU A 138 -5.47 11.33 -10.34
N GLU A 139 -5.55 10.69 -9.17
CA GLU A 139 -4.87 11.10 -7.94
C GLU A 139 -4.43 9.87 -7.12
N ASN A 140 -3.67 10.10 -6.05
CA ASN A 140 -3.47 9.18 -4.93
C ASN A 140 -4.51 9.54 -3.85
N PRO A 141 -5.66 8.83 -3.76
CA PRO A 141 -6.73 9.19 -2.85
C PRO A 141 -6.25 9.47 -1.42
N GLY A 142 -6.63 10.63 -0.87
CA GLY A 142 -6.18 11.14 0.43
C GLY A 142 -4.93 12.03 0.37
N LEU A 143 -4.17 12.00 -0.73
CA LEU A 143 -2.95 12.79 -0.95
C LEU A 143 -2.96 13.66 -2.23
N GLY A 144 -3.99 13.56 -3.06
CA GLY A 144 -4.07 14.30 -4.32
C GLY A 144 -2.94 13.87 -5.26
N GLN A 145 -2.19 14.82 -5.80
CA GLN A 145 -1.06 14.53 -6.69
C GLN A 145 0.20 14.04 -5.97
N GLN A 146 0.28 14.08 -4.63
CA GLN A 146 1.53 13.74 -3.94
C GLN A 146 1.76 12.23 -3.91
N GLY A 147 2.95 11.78 -4.32
CA GLY A 147 3.29 10.35 -4.34
C GLY A 147 2.50 9.55 -5.38
N LEU A 148 2.08 10.19 -6.48
CA LEU A 148 1.19 9.60 -7.49
C LEU A 148 1.85 8.43 -8.24
N TYR A 149 3.13 8.53 -8.54
CA TYR A 149 3.84 7.50 -9.29
C TYR A 149 4.27 6.34 -8.39
N TYR A 150 4.65 6.63 -7.15
CA TYR A 150 4.78 5.61 -6.12
C TYR A 150 3.44 4.86 -5.90
N TYR A 151 2.33 5.61 -5.90
CA TYR A 151 0.98 5.04 -5.87
C TYR A 151 0.73 4.12 -7.07
N TYR A 152 0.98 4.56 -8.31
CA TYR A 152 0.79 3.71 -9.50
C TYR A 152 1.61 2.42 -9.45
N HIS A 153 2.87 2.50 -9.04
CA HIS A 153 3.71 1.30 -8.87
C HIS A 153 3.10 0.34 -7.83
N THR A 154 2.71 0.85 -6.67
CA THR A 154 2.12 0.04 -5.59
C THR A 154 0.77 -0.54 -6.02
N PHE A 155 -0.10 0.29 -6.62
CA PHE A 155 -1.39 -0.09 -7.20
C PHE A 155 -1.23 -1.25 -8.17
N ALA A 156 -0.39 -1.08 -9.20
CA ALA A 156 -0.24 -2.07 -10.28
C ALA A 156 0.25 -3.41 -9.73
N LYS A 157 1.20 -3.36 -8.80
CA LYS A 157 1.72 -4.56 -8.14
C LYS A 157 0.66 -5.25 -7.29
N THR A 158 -0.08 -4.51 -6.46
CA THR A 158 -1.16 -5.07 -5.64
C THR A 158 -2.28 -5.67 -6.51
N MET A 159 -2.68 -4.98 -7.57
CA MET A 159 -3.70 -5.47 -8.50
C MET A 159 -3.24 -6.72 -9.25
N SER A 160 -1.94 -6.82 -9.56
CA SER A 160 -1.39 -8.04 -10.18
C SER A 160 -1.50 -9.26 -9.26
N VAL A 161 -1.26 -9.11 -7.95
CA VAL A 161 -1.32 -10.23 -6.98
C VAL A 161 -2.74 -10.53 -6.48
N LEU A 162 -3.69 -9.61 -6.68
CA LEU A 162 -5.11 -9.91 -6.49
C LEU A 162 -5.66 -10.84 -7.58
N GLU A 163 -4.96 -10.97 -8.70
CA GLU A 163 -5.33 -11.82 -9.84
C GLU A 163 -6.75 -11.58 -10.37
N THR A 164 -7.26 -10.35 -10.22
CA THR A 164 -8.55 -9.94 -10.78
C THR A 164 -8.34 -9.19 -12.11
N PRO A 165 -9.07 -9.54 -13.19
CA PRO A 165 -8.98 -8.82 -14.46
C PRO A 165 -9.58 -7.42 -14.35
N THR A 166 -10.64 -7.28 -13.55
CA THR A 166 -11.36 -6.01 -13.35
C THR A 166 -11.57 -5.71 -11.88
N ILE A 167 -11.91 -4.47 -11.57
CA ILE A 167 -12.43 -4.06 -10.27
C ILE A 167 -13.73 -3.28 -10.47
N THR A 168 -14.74 -3.60 -9.67
CA THR A 168 -15.98 -2.82 -9.65
C THR A 168 -15.88 -1.77 -8.56
N ASP A 169 -16.10 -0.51 -8.91
CA ASP A 169 -16.11 0.61 -7.98
C ASP A 169 -17.43 0.69 -7.18
N ALA A 170 -17.52 1.66 -6.25
CA ALA A 170 -18.71 1.85 -5.42
C ALA A 170 -19.94 2.34 -6.21
N ALA A 171 -19.77 2.84 -7.43
CA ALA A 171 -20.85 3.23 -8.34
C ALA A 171 -21.33 2.05 -9.22
N GLY A 172 -20.70 0.89 -9.13
CA GLY A 172 -21.01 -0.29 -9.94
C GLY A 172 -20.32 -0.30 -11.30
N VAL A 173 -19.37 0.61 -11.55
CA VAL A 173 -18.60 0.67 -12.79
C VAL A 173 -17.49 -0.37 -12.74
N SER A 174 -17.41 -1.20 -13.78
CA SER A 174 -16.34 -2.18 -13.93
C SER A 174 -15.15 -1.56 -14.66
N HIS A 175 -13.98 -1.60 -14.02
CA HIS A 175 -12.73 -1.04 -14.51
C HIS A 175 -11.77 -2.12 -14.99
N ASP A 176 -11.31 -2.01 -16.23
CA ASP A 176 -10.10 -2.71 -16.69
C ASP A 176 -8.89 -1.91 -16.21
N TRP A 177 -8.45 -2.21 -14.99
CA TRP A 177 -7.38 -1.47 -14.34
C TRP A 177 -6.07 -1.47 -15.11
N ARG A 178 -5.81 -2.50 -15.94
CA ARG A 178 -4.59 -2.57 -16.76
C ARG A 178 -4.67 -1.56 -17.89
N ALA A 179 -5.76 -1.59 -18.65
CA ALA A 179 -5.98 -0.66 -19.76
C ALA A 179 -6.03 0.79 -19.26
N GLU A 180 -6.73 1.04 -18.16
CA GLU A 180 -6.87 2.37 -17.58
C GLU A 180 -5.53 2.91 -17.05
N LEU A 181 -4.72 2.08 -16.38
CA LEU A 181 -3.39 2.51 -15.90
C LEU A 181 -2.44 2.82 -17.07
N VAL A 182 -2.45 2.00 -18.13
CA VAL A 182 -1.67 2.26 -19.34
C VAL A 182 -2.08 3.60 -19.96
N ALA A 183 -3.38 3.85 -20.10
CA ALA A 183 -3.89 5.12 -20.62
C ALA A 183 -3.51 6.32 -19.72
N ALA A 184 -3.61 6.16 -18.40
CA ALA A 184 -3.26 7.20 -17.43
C ALA A 184 -1.78 7.58 -17.48
N LEU A 185 -0.89 6.60 -17.63
CA LEU A 185 0.56 6.82 -17.78
C LEU A 185 0.90 7.39 -19.16
N ALA A 186 0.32 6.87 -20.25
CA ALA A 186 0.56 7.39 -21.60
C ALA A 186 0.17 8.88 -21.73
N LYS A 187 -0.96 9.28 -21.13
CA LYS A 187 -1.40 10.69 -21.06
C LYS A 187 -0.38 11.61 -20.37
N ARG A 188 0.45 11.07 -19.46
CA ARG A 188 1.39 11.82 -18.60
C ARG A 188 2.84 11.72 -19.06
N GLN A 189 3.14 10.92 -20.09
CA GLN A 189 4.50 10.75 -20.59
C GLN A 189 4.95 12.03 -21.31
N GLN A 190 6.18 12.47 -21.02
CA GLN A 190 6.79 13.58 -21.72
C GLN A 190 7.28 13.16 -23.12
N ALA A 191 7.60 14.16 -23.96
CA ALA A 191 8.09 13.93 -25.32
C ALA A 191 9.42 13.15 -25.37
N ASP A 192 10.26 13.27 -24.33
CA ASP A 192 11.51 12.51 -24.20
C ASP A 192 11.32 11.09 -23.64
N GLY A 193 10.07 10.70 -23.37
CA GLY A 193 9.69 9.41 -22.83
C GLY A 193 9.72 9.32 -21.31
N SER A 194 10.16 10.36 -20.60
CA SER A 194 10.20 10.39 -19.13
C SER A 194 8.83 10.69 -18.52
N TRP A 195 8.74 10.50 -17.20
CA TRP A 195 7.65 11.02 -16.38
C TRP A 195 8.24 11.86 -15.25
N VAL A 196 7.49 12.89 -14.85
CA VAL A 196 7.79 13.72 -13.68
C VAL A 196 6.48 14.12 -13.02
N ASN A 197 6.51 14.38 -11.71
CA ASN A 197 5.39 14.97 -11.00
C ASN A 197 5.72 16.40 -10.56
N PRO A 198 4.94 17.42 -11.00
CA PRO A 198 5.09 18.77 -10.48
C PRO A 198 4.88 18.87 -8.94
N ALA A 199 4.14 17.93 -8.34
CA ALA A 199 4.02 17.80 -6.90
C ALA A 199 5.21 17.00 -6.32
N ASP A 200 6.36 17.66 -6.18
CA ASP A 200 7.68 17.08 -5.82
C ASP A 200 7.78 16.41 -4.42
N ARG A 201 6.70 16.38 -3.64
CA ARG A 201 6.73 15.66 -2.35
C ARG A 201 7.09 14.19 -2.59
N PHE A 202 8.04 13.68 -1.80
CA PHE A 202 8.62 12.34 -1.93
C PHE A 202 9.52 12.15 -3.16
N MET A 203 10.18 13.23 -3.59
CA MET A 203 11.15 13.26 -4.70
C MET A 203 10.53 12.95 -6.06
N GLU A 204 9.22 13.11 -6.23
CA GLU A 204 8.58 12.85 -7.52
C GLU A 204 8.83 13.96 -8.57
N GLY A 205 9.56 15.02 -8.21
CA GLY A 205 10.15 15.94 -9.18
C GLY A 205 11.40 15.40 -9.88
N ASP A 206 11.98 14.27 -9.41
CA ASP A 206 13.10 13.60 -10.08
C ASP A 206 12.60 12.67 -11.20
N PRO A 207 12.87 12.99 -12.47
CA PRO A 207 12.39 12.18 -13.60
C PRO A 207 13.00 10.78 -13.62
N ASN A 208 14.17 10.53 -13.02
CA ASN A 208 14.75 9.19 -12.98
C ASN A 208 13.92 8.27 -12.08
N LEU A 209 13.58 8.75 -10.88
CA LEU A 209 12.77 8.01 -9.92
C LEU A 209 11.38 7.74 -10.47
N VAL A 210 10.74 8.79 -10.99
CA VAL A 210 9.37 8.72 -11.48
C VAL A 210 9.25 7.86 -12.73
N THR A 211 10.20 7.96 -13.66
CA THR A 211 10.24 7.08 -14.84
C THR A 211 10.42 5.62 -14.42
N ALA A 212 11.25 5.33 -13.43
CA ALA A 212 11.40 3.97 -12.91
C ALA A 212 10.08 3.42 -12.34
N TYR A 213 9.34 4.21 -11.55
CA TYR A 213 8.02 3.81 -11.06
C TYR A 213 7.01 3.58 -12.19
N ALA A 214 6.96 4.47 -13.19
CA ALA A 214 6.07 4.32 -14.34
C ALA A 214 6.35 3.04 -15.13
N LEU A 215 7.62 2.75 -15.42
CA LEU A 215 8.02 1.55 -16.14
C LEU A 215 7.72 0.26 -15.35
N LEU A 216 7.96 0.26 -14.04
CA LEU A 216 7.59 -0.87 -13.18
C LEU A 216 6.07 -1.07 -13.12
N ALA A 217 5.30 0.01 -13.02
CA ALA A 217 3.83 -0.07 -13.05
C ALA A 217 3.34 -0.69 -14.37
N LEU A 218 3.87 -0.25 -15.52
CA LEU A 218 3.58 -0.83 -16.84
C LEU A 218 4.02 -2.30 -16.96
N ALA A 219 5.09 -2.72 -16.28
CA ALA A 219 5.49 -4.12 -16.29
C ALA A 219 4.42 -5.02 -15.64
N TYR A 220 3.74 -4.56 -14.59
CA TYR A 220 2.65 -5.30 -13.92
C TYR A 220 1.34 -5.32 -14.70
N THR A 221 1.15 -4.46 -15.71
CA THR A 221 -0.04 -4.52 -16.57
C THR A 221 0.07 -5.57 -17.67
N ARG A 222 1.27 -6.10 -17.93
CA ARG A 222 1.45 -7.19 -18.88
C ARG A 222 0.78 -8.47 -18.36
N LEU A 223 0.08 -9.18 -19.23
CA LEU A 223 -0.46 -10.49 -18.90
C LEU A 223 0.71 -11.41 -18.52
N GLN A 224 0.72 -11.89 -17.28
CA GLN A 224 1.69 -12.89 -16.86
C GLN A 224 1.32 -14.20 -17.57
N THR A 225 2.09 -14.55 -18.59
CA THR A 225 2.12 -15.92 -19.09
C THR A 225 2.64 -16.76 -17.94
N LYS A 226 1.84 -17.74 -17.47
CA LYS A 226 2.29 -18.70 -16.45
C LYS A 226 3.64 -19.24 -16.90
N ARG A 227 4.70 -18.97 -16.13
CA ARG A 227 5.96 -19.68 -16.29
C ARG A 227 5.65 -21.12 -15.90
N SER A 228 5.68 -22.00 -16.90
CA SER A 228 5.59 -23.46 -16.76
C SER A 228 6.66 -23.98 -15.83
#